data_AF-C5FR51-F1
#
_entry.id   AF-C5FR51-F1
#
_cell.length_a   1.000
_cell.length_b   1.000
_cell.length_c   1.000
_cell.angle_alpha   90.00
_cell.angle_beta   90.00
_cell.angle_gamma   90.00
#
_symmetry.space_group_name_H-M   'P 1'
#
loop_
_entity.id
_entity.type
_entity.pdbx_description
1 polymer ?
#
loop_
_entity_poly.entity_id
_entity_poly.type
_entity_poly.pdbx_seq_one_letter_code
_entity_poly.pdbx_strand_id
1 'polypeptide(L)'
;MNWFKQTLANVAGTQEPIYGPTAIQSVVDHAKTIPYTEATKDHLRWAAMQSTCVETQTFYLFSDNGDIASLQLIYNNVVGLHTTCQFNCKVFSTDLAKPHLWASDPVQNHIFDEDMLSFGAPGFVVGKDGTSTFGTDPMNPWGSMRHAFWPRCKVEGSIITREKEIDFAGRGFFVHALQGMKPQHLAARWNFVDFQSPTFSACIMEYTTPPSYGSTVVNVGGIAKDSEILYAGAPNSVTHTDFTQDSENDWPEPTAVKIVWSGKTAAGKPFEATVEGSLGPRLDRIDVMAEVPGFIKSLVGSVAGTRPYVYQFVPPNKLPIRIKIGEDEEITEEGTLLMEATFIS
;
A
#
# COMPACT_ATOMS: atom_id res chain seq x y z
N MET A 1 -36.36 7.62 3.42
CA MET A 1 -36.51 6.70 4.58
C MET A 1 -35.45 5.59 4.61
N ASN A 2 -34.89 5.15 3.48
CA ASN A 2 -33.77 4.18 3.45
C ASN A 2 -32.38 4.80 3.77
N TRP A 3 -32.12 6.05 3.37
CA TRP A 3 -30.87 6.75 3.71
C TRP A 3 -30.66 6.92 5.23
N PHE A 4 -31.72 7.19 6.00
CA PHE A 4 -31.64 7.33 7.46
C PHE A 4 -31.34 5.98 8.15
N LYS A 5 -31.85 4.86 7.61
CA LYS A 5 -31.49 3.51 8.05
C LYS A 5 -30.05 3.14 7.70
N GLN A 6 -29.56 3.57 6.54
CA GLN A 6 -28.17 3.40 6.10
C GLN A 6 -27.21 4.21 6.99
N THR A 7 -27.62 5.41 7.40
CA THR A 7 -26.84 6.26 8.31
C THR A 7 -26.85 5.70 9.74
N LEU A 8 -27.97 5.14 10.21
CA LEU A 8 -28.04 4.44 11.50
C LEU A 8 -27.26 3.12 11.50
N ALA A 9 -27.27 2.35 10.40
CA ALA A 9 -26.46 1.15 10.23
C ALA A 9 -24.95 1.48 10.29
N ASN A 10 -24.55 2.58 9.66
CA ASN A 10 -23.17 3.10 9.63
C ASN A 10 -22.67 3.63 10.98
N VAL A 11 -23.55 3.83 11.96
CA VAL A 11 -23.25 4.32 13.31
C VAL A 11 -23.48 3.24 14.38
N ALA A 12 -24.35 2.25 14.12
CA ALA A 12 -24.79 1.26 15.09
C ALA A 12 -24.09 -0.12 15.00
N GLY A 13 -23.08 -0.29 14.14
CA GLY A 13 -22.34 -1.56 14.05
C GLY A 13 -23.18 -2.73 13.48
N THR A 14 -24.21 -2.45 12.70
CA THR A 14 -24.92 -3.51 11.95
C THR A 14 -24.08 -3.97 10.77
N GLN A 15 -24.09 -5.27 10.46
CA GLN A 15 -23.42 -5.81 9.27
C GLN A 15 -23.85 -5.03 8.01
N GLU A 16 -22.86 -4.65 7.20
CA GLU A 16 -23.09 -4.08 5.87
C GLU A 16 -24.02 -4.99 5.06
N PRO A 17 -24.95 -4.43 4.26
CA PRO A 17 -25.65 -5.20 3.24
C PRO A 17 -24.67 -6.00 2.37
N ILE A 18 -25.06 -7.21 1.98
CA ILE A 18 -24.29 -7.99 1.00
C ILE A 18 -24.58 -7.42 -0.39
N TYR A 19 -23.60 -6.72 -0.96
CA TYR A 19 -23.66 -6.13 -2.30
C TYR A 19 -23.22 -7.12 -3.40
N GLY A 20 -22.34 -8.05 -3.03
CA GLY A 20 -21.76 -9.04 -3.94
C GLY A 20 -20.59 -8.51 -4.77
N PRO A 21 -19.88 -9.41 -5.49
CA PRO A 21 -18.65 -9.08 -6.21
C PRO A 21 -18.86 -8.12 -7.40
N THR A 22 -20.08 -7.99 -7.91
CA THR A 22 -20.39 -7.04 -9.00
C THR A 22 -20.45 -5.58 -8.53
N ALA A 23 -20.52 -5.35 -7.22
CA ALA A 23 -20.57 -4.01 -6.63
C ALA A 23 -19.18 -3.38 -6.46
N ILE A 24 -18.12 -4.09 -6.84
CA ILE A 24 -16.79 -3.52 -7.06
C ILE A 24 -16.49 -3.55 -8.56
N GLN A 25 -16.11 -2.41 -9.11
CA GLN A 25 -15.53 -2.32 -10.43
C GLN A 25 -14.02 -2.25 -10.24
N SER A 26 -13.38 -3.42 -10.32
CA SER A 26 -11.98 -3.57 -9.94
C SER A 26 -11.05 -3.07 -11.03
N VAL A 27 -9.96 -2.40 -10.64
CA VAL A 27 -8.84 -2.08 -11.54
C VAL A 27 -8.24 -3.34 -12.18
N VAL A 28 -8.38 -4.51 -11.55
CA VAL A 28 -8.01 -5.81 -12.14
C VAL A 28 -8.80 -6.11 -13.41
N ASP A 29 -10.09 -5.74 -13.46
CA ASP A 29 -10.91 -5.92 -14.66
C ASP A 29 -10.51 -4.93 -15.75
N HIS A 30 -10.17 -3.68 -15.39
CA HIS A 30 -9.60 -2.71 -16.32
C HIS A 30 -8.27 -3.21 -16.90
N ALA A 31 -7.45 -3.88 -16.08
CA ALA A 31 -6.15 -4.43 -16.47
C ALA A 31 -6.23 -5.54 -17.53
N LYS A 32 -7.41 -6.15 -17.73
CA LYS A 32 -7.63 -7.16 -18.79
C LYS A 32 -7.53 -6.56 -20.19
N THR A 33 -7.87 -5.28 -20.35
CA THR A 33 -7.80 -4.56 -21.63
C THR A 33 -6.62 -3.59 -21.68
N ILE A 34 -6.36 -2.87 -20.59
CA ILE A 34 -5.25 -1.91 -20.46
C ILE A 34 -4.40 -2.35 -19.27
N PRO A 35 -3.32 -3.12 -19.45
CA PRO A 35 -2.55 -3.67 -18.33
C PRO A 35 -2.08 -2.61 -17.33
N TYR A 36 -1.54 -1.51 -17.85
CA TYR A 36 -1.13 -0.34 -17.09
C TYR A 36 -1.10 0.90 -17.98
N THR A 37 -0.98 2.07 -17.35
CA THR A 37 -0.74 3.36 -17.99
C THR A 37 0.47 4.01 -17.33
N GLU A 38 1.37 4.62 -18.11
CA GLU A 38 2.47 5.40 -17.55
C GLU A 38 1.91 6.60 -16.76
N ALA A 39 2.43 6.82 -15.55
CA ALA A 39 1.99 7.90 -14.69
C ALA A 39 2.48 9.24 -15.25
N THR A 40 1.59 10.22 -15.23
CA THR A 40 1.86 11.61 -15.60
C THR A 40 1.78 12.44 -14.33
N LYS A 41 2.15 13.72 -14.42
CA LYS A 41 1.96 14.66 -13.30
C LYS A 41 0.50 14.71 -12.83
N ASP A 42 -0.46 14.66 -13.74
CA ASP A 42 -1.89 14.66 -13.42
C ASP A 42 -2.30 13.44 -12.58
N HIS A 43 -1.70 12.28 -12.83
CA HIS A 43 -1.92 11.08 -12.02
C HIS A 43 -1.40 11.23 -10.57
N LEU A 44 -0.54 12.19 -10.28
CA LEU A 44 0.08 12.37 -8.96
C LEU A 44 -0.42 13.62 -8.22
N ARG A 45 -1.47 14.25 -8.74
CA ARG A 45 -2.09 15.41 -8.10
C ARG A 45 -2.87 14.99 -6.87
N TRP A 46 -2.66 15.70 -5.76
CA TRP A 46 -3.50 15.54 -4.58
C TRP A 46 -4.96 15.79 -4.96
N ALA A 47 -5.85 14.88 -4.58
CA ALA A 47 -7.27 15.02 -4.80
C ALA A 47 -7.92 15.92 -3.75
N ALA A 48 -7.44 15.86 -2.50
CA ALA A 48 -7.93 16.64 -1.37
C ALA A 48 -9.47 16.63 -1.29
N MET A 49 -10.04 15.42 -1.29
CA MET A 49 -11.49 15.23 -1.40
C MET A 49 -12.24 15.96 -0.27
N GLN A 50 -13.39 16.54 -0.63
CA GLN A 50 -14.28 17.20 0.35
C GLN A 50 -15.15 16.21 1.13
N SER A 51 -15.15 14.93 0.74
CA SER A 51 -15.82 13.82 1.43
C SER A 51 -14.84 13.03 2.29
N THR A 52 -15.35 12.01 3.02
CA THR A 52 -14.50 11.11 3.79
C THR A 52 -13.41 10.49 2.93
N CYS A 53 -12.15 10.74 3.24
CA CYS A 53 -11.02 10.12 2.57
C CYS A 53 -9.77 10.04 3.45
N VAL A 54 -8.90 9.11 3.07
CA VAL A 54 -7.48 9.09 3.47
C VAL A 54 -6.68 9.15 2.18
N GLU A 55 -5.85 10.17 2.04
CA GLU A 55 -4.94 10.33 0.92
C GLU A 55 -3.51 10.41 1.43
N THR A 56 -2.61 9.64 0.84
CA THR A 56 -1.21 9.58 1.28
C THR A 56 -0.25 9.70 0.11
N GLN A 57 0.88 10.34 0.38
CA GLN A 57 2.07 10.29 -0.44
C GLN A 57 3.22 9.82 0.43
N THR A 58 3.78 8.67 0.09
CA THR A 58 4.79 7.99 0.91
C THR A 58 6.03 7.69 0.09
N PHE A 59 7.19 8.08 0.61
CA PHE A 59 8.49 7.63 0.14
C PHE A 59 9.02 6.55 1.08
N TYR A 60 9.40 5.41 0.53
CA TYR A 60 10.23 4.43 1.20
C TYR A 60 11.66 4.60 0.70
N LEU A 61 12.62 4.64 1.61
CA LEU A 61 14.03 4.95 1.36
C LEU A 61 14.89 3.77 1.79
N PHE A 62 15.85 3.40 0.95
CA PHE A 62 16.84 2.35 1.19
C PHE A 62 18.22 2.95 0.96
N SER A 63 18.95 3.19 2.05
CA SER A 63 20.31 3.72 1.97
C SER A 63 21.28 2.65 1.47
N ASP A 64 22.41 3.08 0.93
CA ASP A 64 23.50 2.18 0.55
C ASP A 64 24.17 1.51 1.77
N ASN A 65 23.97 2.07 2.97
CA ASN A 65 24.44 1.51 4.24
C ASN A 65 23.50 0.45 4.83
N GLY A 66 22.33 0.22 4.21
CA GLY A 66 21.33 -0.75 4.66
C GLY A 66 20.28 -0.22 5.64
N ASP A 67 20.34 1.07 5.99
CA ASP A 67 19.25 1.74 6.71
C ASP A 67 18.00 1.87 5.81
N ILE A 68 16.83 1.68 6.40
CA ILE A 68 15.53 1.75 5.73
C ILE A 68 14.70 2.80 6.45
N ALA A 69 13.99 3.65 5.70
CA ALA A 69 13.10 4.65 6.26
C ALA A 69 11.83 4.82 5.42
N SER A 70 10.81 5.44 6.01
CA SER A 70 9.67 5.99 5.29
C SER A 70 9.41 7.44 5.69
N LEU A 71 9.06 8.25 4.69
CA LEU A 71 8.57 9.62 4.84
C LEU A 71 7.18 9.69 4.24
N GLN A 72 6.18 10.05 5.04
CA GLN A 72 4.79 10.00 4.62
C GLN A 72 4.07 11.31 4.96
N LEU A 73 3.41 11.87 3.95
CA LEU A 73 2.40 12.91 4.12
C LEU A 73 1.02 12.27 4.04
N ILE A 74 0.15 12.65 4.96
CA ILE A 74 -1.23 12.17 5.04
C ILE A 74 -2.17 13.37 5.03
N TYR A 75 -3.14 13.34 4.13
CA TYR A 75 -4.34 14.18 4.17
C TYR A 75 -5.53 13.30 4.56
N ASN A 76 -6.16 13.62 5.68
CA ASN A 76 -7.39 12.97 6.11
C ASN A 76 -8.53 13.98 6.09
N ASN A 77 -9.65 13.57 5.51
CA ASN A 77 -10.92 14.25 5.68
C ASN A 77 -11.91 13.29 6.36
N VAL A 78 -12.35 13.64 7.56
CA VAL A 78 -13.31 12.84 8.33
C VAL A 78 -14.69 13.46 8.14
N VAL A 79 -15.53 12.78 7.36
CA VAL A 79 -16.95 13.12 7.14
C VAL A 79 -17.17 14.52 6.54
N GLY A 80 -16.17 15.08 5.85
CA GLY A 80 -16.26 16.44 5.28
C GLY A 80 -16.19 17.56 6.31
N LEU A 81 -15.93 17.25 7.58
CA LEU A 81 -16.01 18.19 8.70
C LEU A 81 -14.64 18.49 9.32
N HIS A 82 -13.74 17.50 9.32
CA HIS A 82 -12.44 17.62 9.95
C HIS A 82 -11.35 17.19 8.99
N THR A 83 -10.60 18.17 8.51
CA THR A 83 -9.39 17.95 7.73
C THR A 83 -8.17 17.99 8.64
N THR A 84 -7.28 17.01 8.49
CA THR A 84 -5.98 16.98 9.18
C THR A 84 -4.89 16.62 8.19
N CYS A 85 -3.74 17.27 8.31
CA CYS A 85 -2.52 16.88 7.61
C CYS A 85 -1.47 16.42 8.63
N GLN A 86 -0.83 15.29 8.35
CA GLN A 86 0.20 14.71 9.21
C GLN A 86 1.45 14.41 8.39
N PHE A 87 2.62 14.66 8.97
CA PHE A 87 3.90 14.21 8.45
C PHE A 87 4.47 13.14 9.38
N ASN A 88 4.79 11.99 8.80
CA ASN A 88 5.37 10.85 9.50
C ASN A 88 6.76 10.56 8.94
N CYS A 89 7.70 10.27 9.83
CA CYS A 89 9.02 9.78 9.49
C CYS A 89 9.34 8.54 10.35
N LYS A 90 9.60 7.40 9.71
CA LYS A 90 10.09 6.17 10.37
C LYS A 90 11.48 5.85 9.87
N VAL A 91 12.44 5.65 10.76
CA VAL A 91 13.67 4.90 10.47
C VAL A 91 13.53 3.54 11.13
N PHE A 92 13.50 2.50 10.31
CA PHE A 92 13.31 1.13 10.75
C PHE A 92 14.59 0.60 11.40
N SER A 93 14.47 0.07 12.61
CA SER A 93 15.56 -0.64 13.28
C SER A 93 15.53 -2.10 12.87
N THR A 94 16.56 -2.56 12.17
CA THR A 94 16.75 -3.99 11.85
C THR A 94 17.31 -4.80 13.03
N ASP A 95 17.73 -4.13 14.10
CA ASP A 95 18.08 -4.72 15.39
C ASP A 95 16.83 -4.75 16.27
N LEU A 96 16.27 -5.94 16.50
CA LEU A 96 15.05 -6.15 17.29
C LEU A 96 15.17 -5.70 18.75
N ALA A 97 16.39 -5.55 19.27
CA ALA A 97 16.60 -5.04 20.62
C ALA A 97 16.51 -3.51 20.71
N LYS A 98 16.45 -2.81 19.56
CA LYS A 98 16.38 -1.34 19.49
C LYS A 98 15.02 -0.89 18.94
N PRO A 99 14.41 0.15 19.51
CA PRO A 99 13.18 0.70 18.96
C PRO A 99 13.44 1.35 17.60
N HIS A 100 12.40 1.40 16.77
CA HIS A 100 12.41 2.26 15.59
C HIS A 100 12.52 3.73 16.01
N LEU A 101 13.13 4.56 15.16
CA LEU A 101 13.04 6.01 15.32
C LEU A 101 11.79 6.46 14.57
N TRP A 102 10.83 7.02 15.31
CA TRP A 102 9.56 7.46 14.76
C TRP A 102 9.27 8.89 15.19
N ALA A 103 8.84 9.71 14.24
CA ALA A 103 8.31 11.04 14.47
C ALA A 103 7.01 11.20 13.67
N SER A 104 6.02 11.81 14.30
CA SER A 104 4.72 12.13 13.70
C SER A 104 4.31 13.51 14.19
N ASP A 105 4.20 14.45 13.26
CA ASP A 105 3.93 15.85 13.55
C ASP A 105 2.75 16.37 12.72
N PRO A 106 1.80 17.08 13.35
CA PRO A 106 0.71 17.72 12.63
C PRO A 106 1.25 18.86 11.75
N VAL A 107 0.89 18.85 10.47
CA VAL A 107 1.23 19.94 9.56
C VAL A 107 0.19 21.06 9.71
N GLN A 108 0.60 22.15 10.34
CA GLN A 108 -0.21 23.36 10.49
C GLN A 108 -0.08 24.27 9.26
N ASN A 109 -1.14 25.03 8.96
CA ASN A 109 -1.18 25.98 7.84
C ASN A 109 -0.84 25.35 6.47
N HIS A 110 -1.22 24.09 6.25
CA HIS A 110 -1.04 23.43 4.97
C HIS A 110 -1.83 24.18 3.88
N ILE A 111 -1.17 24.41 2.75
CA ILE A 111 -1.76 24.96 1.53
C ILE A 111 -1.33 24.00 0.43
N PHE A 112 -2.27 23.59 -0.42
CA PHE A 112 -1.90 22.95 -1.66
C PHE A 112 -1.59 24.03 -2.69
N ASP A 113 -0.50 23.87 -3.43
CA ASP A 113 -0.18 24.77 -4.53
C ASP A 113 -1.24 24.67 -5.64
N GLU A 114 -1.29 25.65 -6.56
CA GLU A 114 -2.29 25.67 -7.63
C GLU A 114 -2.26 24.41 -8.49
N ASP A 115 -1.06 23.86 -8.69
CA ASP A 115 -0.87 22.67 -9.50
C ASP A 115 -1.20 21.37 -8.72
N MET A 116 -1.28 21.41 -7.40
CA MET A 116 -1.50 20.25 -6.50
C MET A 116 -0.42 19.16 -6.68
N LEU A 117 0.80 19.54 -7.07
CA LEU A 117 1.86 18.61 -7.49
C LEU A 117 2.93 18.43 -6.41
N SER A 118 3.66 17.31 -6.48
CA SER A 118 4.79 17.10 -5.56
C SER A 118 6.09 16.53 -6.18
N PHE A 119 6.15 15.94 -7.39
CA PHE A 119 7.40 15.37 -7.95
C PHE A 119 7.43 15.32 -9.51
N GLY A 120 8.57 14.94 -10.15
CA GLY A 120 8.80 15.09 -11.60
C GLY A 120 9.70 14.09 -12.37
N ALA A 121 9.35 12.79 -12.46
CA ALA A 121 10.01 11.80 -13.36
C ALA A 121 8.93 10.96 -14.15
N PRO A 122 9.13 9.72 -14.71
CA PRO A 122 8.07 8.75 -15.15
C PRO A 122 7.69 7.57 -14.18
N GLY A 123 6.40 7.39 -13.86
CA GLY A 123 5.87 6.35 -12.93
C GLY A 123 4.83 5.45 -13.60
N PHE A 124 3.99 4.70 -12.86
CA PHE A 124 2.86 3.96 -13.46
C PHE A 124 1.61 3.86 -12.57
N VAL A 125 0.48 3.59 -13.22
CA VAL A 125 -0.79 3.16 -12.62
C VAL A 125 -1.24 1.87 -13.31
N VAL A 126 -1.75 0.89 -12.57
CA VAL A 126 -2.33 -0.33 -13.18
C VAL A 126 -3.71 -0.01 -13.75
N GLY A 127 -4.09 -0.63 -14.87
CA GLY A 127 -5.32 -0.25 -15.55
C GLY A 127 -5.23 1.12 -16.23
N LYS A 128 -6.40 1.75 -16.38
CA LYS A 128 -6.53 3.09 -16.99
C LYS A 128 -5.93 4.20 -16.11
N ASP A 129 -6.19 4.16 -14.81
CA ASP A 129 -5.88 5.26 -13.88
C ASP A 129 -5.52 4.81 -12.45
N GLY A 130 -5.43 3.50 -12.22
CA GLY A 130 -5.13 2.92 -10.91
C GLY A 130 -6.34 2.79 -9.98
N THR A 131 -7.57 3.10 -10.45
CA THR A 131 -8.76 3.22 -9.60
C THR A 131 -9.68 2.02 -9.69
N SER A 132 -10.07 1.51 -8.52
CA SER A 132 -11.24 0.66 -8.31
C SER A 132 -12.38 1.49 -7.71
N THR A 133 -13.61 1.27 -8.16
CA THR A 133 -14.80 1.93 -7.61
C THR A 133 -15.74 0.95 -6.92
N PHE A 134 -16.46 1.44 -5.92
CA PHE A 134 -17.42 0.69 -5.11
C PHE A 134 -18.81 1.31 -5.26
N GLY A 135 -19.79 0.49 -5.56
CA GLY A 135 -21.15 0.94 -5.87
C GLY A 135 -21.95 -0.08 -6.66
N THR A 136 -23.24 -0.19 -6.35
CA THR A 136 -24.19 -0.93 -7.21
C THR A 136 -24.57 -0.15 -8.47
N ASP A 137 -24.33 1.16 -8.49
CA ASP A 137 -24.45 2.00 -9.69
C ASP A 137 -23.05 2.47 -10.12
N PRO A 138 -22.47 1.90 -11.19
CA PRO A 138 -21.15 2.28 -11.68
C PRO A 138 -21.04 3.74 -12.11
N MET A 139 -22.15 4.41 -12.42
CA MET A 139 -22.15 5.83 -12.79
C MET A 139 -22.09 6.76 -11.57
N ASN A 140 -22.43 6.24 -10.38
CA ASN A 140 -22.47 7.00 -9.13
C ASN A 140 -21.87 6.16 -7.99
N PRO A 141 -20.56 5.85 -8.05
CA PRO A 141 -19.91 5.08 -7.00
C PRO A 141 -19.90 5.85 -5.68
N TRP A 142 -20.01 5.13 -4.56
CA TRP A 142 -19.98 5.71 -3.22
C TRP A 142 -18.61 5.61 -2.54
N GLY A 143 -17.66 4.91 -3.17
CA GLY A 143 -16.30 4.76 -2.68
C GLY A 143 -15.32 4.42 -3.78
N SER A 144 -14.04 4.64 -3.50
CA SER A 144 -12.96 4.35 -4.43
C SER A 144 -11.68 3.95 -3.70
N MET A 145 -10.83 3.18 -4.39
CA MET A 145 -9.43 2.98 -4.01
C MET A 145 -8.55 3.23 -5.22
N ARG A 146 -7.53 4.06 -5.05
CA ARG A 146 -6.59 4.38 -6.13
C ARG A 146 -5.15 4.24 -5.65
N HIS A 147 -4.29 3.68 -6.51
CA HIS A 147 -2.85 3.63 -6.32
C HIS A 147 -2.09 4.12 -7.55
N ALA A 148 -1.08 4.95 -7.34
CA ALA A 148 -0.08 5.31 -8.33
C ALA A 148 1.33 5.09 -7.75
N PHE A 149 2.23 4.60 -8.59
CA PHE A 149 3.53 4.09 -8.16
C PHE A 149 4.69 4.77 -8.87
N TRP A 150 5.74 4.97 -8.08
CA TRP A 150 7.07 5.32 -8.53
C TRP A 150 8.05 4.23 -8.11
N PRO A 151 8.24 3.17 -8.91
CA PRO A 151 8.93 1.97 -8.44
C PRO A 151 10.39 2.21 -8.03
N ARG A 152 11.06 3.19 -8.67
CA ARG A 152 12.48 3.47 -8.45
C ARG A 152 12.83 4.95 -8.60
N CYS A 153 13.49 5.51 -7.60
CA CYS A 153 14.14 6.83 -7.67
C CYS A 153 15.51 6.81 -6.97
N LYS A 154 16.36 7.79 -7.28
CA LYS A 154 17.60 8.07 -6.55
C LYS A 154 17.28 8.95 -5.34
N VAL A 155 17.80 8.60 -4.18
CA VAL A 155 17.68 9.36 -2.94
C VAL A 155 19.04 9.95 -2.58
N GLU A 156 19.06 11.19 -2.12
CA GLU A 156 20.22 11.87 -1.55
C GLU A 156 19.78 12.74 -0.37
N GLY A 157 20.64 12.92 0.62
CA GLY A 157 20.37 13.69 1.84
C GLY A 157 20.45 12.84 3.12
N SER A 158 20.16 13.47 4.25
CA SER A 158 20.34 12.86 5.58
C SER A 158 19.10 13.02 6.46
N ILE A 159 18.86 12.06 7.35
CA ILE A 159 17.93 12.19 8.47
C ILE A 159 18.73 12.48 9.74
N ILE A 160 18.49 13.63 10.36
CA ILE A 160 19.18 14.04 11.58
C ILE A 160 18.35 13.63 12.81
N THR A 161 18.96 12.81 13.66
CA THR A 161 18.36 12.35 14.93
C THR A 161 19.07 13.03 16.11
N ARG A 162 18.56 12.85 17.33
CA ARG A 162 19.24 13.35 18.53
C ARG A 162 20.62 12.73 18.75
N GLU A 163 20.83 11.51 18.30
CA GLU A 163 22.06 10.74 18.54
C GLU A 163 23.08 10.91 17.41
N LYS A 164 22.59 10.92 16.16
CA LYS A 164 23.44 10.98 14.97
C LYS A 164 22.70 11.50 13.75
N GLU A 165 23.47 11.98 12.79
CA GLU A 165 23.05 12.10 11.39
C GLU A 165 23.13 10.73 10.71
N ILE A 166 22.10 10.40 9.91
CA ILE A 166 22.03 9.17 9.13
C ILE A 166 21.99 9.58 7.66
N ASP A 167 23.03 9.23 6.90
CA ASP A 167 23.08 9.44 5.45
C ASP A 167 22.13 8.46 4.76
N PHE A 168 21.19 9.00 3.98
CA PHE A 168 20.16 8.26 3.26
C PHE A 168 20.37 8.27 1.75
N ALA A 169 21.59 8.59 1.28
CA ALA A 169 21.95 8.34 -0.11
C ALA A 169 21.67 6.87 -0.50
N GLY A 170 20.93 6.68 -1.59
CA GLY A 170 20.51 5.36 -2.05
C GLY A 170 19.33 5.37 -3.00
N ARG A 171 18.35 4.49 -2.75
CA ARG A 171 17.17 4.25 -3.59
C ARG A 171 15.88 4.59 -2.86
N GLY A 172 14.85 4.91 -3.61
CA GLY A 172 13.52 5.11 -3.06
C GLY A 172 12.39 4.56 -3.94
N PHE A 173 11.26 4.38 -3.28
CA PHE A 173 9.99 3.96 -3.85
C PHE A 173 8.92 4.96 -3.39
N PHE A 174 8.08 5.43 -4.31
CA PHE A 174 6.97 6.33 -3.95
C PHE A 174 5.61 5.74 -4.27
N VAL A 175 4.68 5.93 -3.33
CA VAL A 175 3.28 5.51 -3.45
C VAL A 175 2.38 6.70 -3.18
N HIS A 176 1.47 6.96 -4.12
CA HIS A 176 0.32 7.83 -3.90
C HIS A 176 -0.93 6.97 -3.81
N ALA A 177 -1.52 6.91 -2.63
CA ALA A 177 -2.75 6.17 -2.37
C ALA A 177 -3.89 7.11 -2.02
N LEU A 178 -5.07 6.88 -2.62
CA LEU A 178 -6.29 7.61 -2.29
C LEU A 178 -7.41 6.63 -1.97
N GLN A 179 -7.80 6.61 -0.70
CA GLN A 179 -8.90 5.84 -0.16
C GLN A 179 -10.12 6.75 0.00
N GLY A 180 -11.08 6.66 -0.93
CA GLY A 180 -12.29 7.48 -0.96
C GLY A 180 -13.46 6.90 -0.13
N MET A 181 -13.17 6.14 0.93
CA MET A 181 -14.17 5.53 1.82
C MET A 181 -13.52 5.09 3.15
N LYS A 182 -14.31 4.56 4.10
CA LYS A 182 -13.76 4.08 5.38
C LYS A 182 -12.96 2.76 5.17
N PRO A 183 -11.81 2.56 5.85
CA PRO A 183 -10.94 1.39 5.61
C PRO A 183 -11.65 0.04 5.75
N GLN A 184 -12.46 -0.13 6.80
CA GLN A 184 -13.18 -1.37 7.10
C GLN A 184 -14.28 -1.73 6.09
N HIS A 185 -14.74 -0.76 5.30
CA HIS A 185 -15.69 -1.03 4.22
C HIS A 185 -15.00 -1.35 2.90
N LEU A 186 -13.69 -1.12 2.80
CA LEU A 186 -12.93 -1.26 1.57
C LEU A 186 -12.16 -2.58 1.52
N ALA A 187 -11.50 -2.93 2.63
CA ALA A 187 -10.68 -4.12 2.71
C ALA A 187 -10.82 -4.83 4.07
N ALA A 188 -10.79 -6.16 4.01
CA ALA A 188 -10.66 -7.05 5.17
C ALA A 188 -9.20 -7.36 5.49
N ARG A 189 -8.32 -7.34 4.49
CA ARG A 189 -6.87 -7.56 4.63
C ARG A 189 -6.08 -6.93 3.48
N TRP A 190 -4.81 -6.67 3.73
CA TRP A 190 -3.85 -6.16 2.73
C TRP A 190 -2.53 -6.92 2.76
N ASN A 191 -1.87 -6.97 1.61
CA ASN A 191 -0.45 -7.24 1.47
C ASN A 191 0.20 -6.06 0.72
N PHE A 192 1.26 -5.51 1.31
CA PHE A 192 2.14 -4.54 0.68
C PHE A 192 3.52 -5.16 0.48
N VAL A 193 4.10 -4.95 -0.69
CA VAL A 193 5.45 -5.42 -1.05
C VAL A 193 6.21 -4.26 -1.66
N ASP A 194 7.40 -4.00 -1.15
CA ASP A 194 8.45 -3.19 -1.77
C ASP A 194 9.76 -3.97 -1.72
N PHE A 195 10.25 -4.38 -2.88
CA PHE A 195 11.50 -5.09 -3.04
C PHE A 195 12.48 -4.21 -3.80
N GLN A 196 13.68 -4.04 -3.25
CA GLN A 196 14.74 -3.23 -3.83
C GLN A 196 16.05 -4.01 -3.92
N SER A 197 16.59 -4.14 -5.13
CA SER A 197 17.89 -4.73 -5.41
C SER A 197 18.78 -3.73 -6.19
N PRO A 198 20.05 -4.06 -6.49
CA PRO A 198 20.95 -3.17 -7.22
C PRO A 198 20.38 -2.62 -8.54
N THR A 199 19.62 -3.43 -9.29
CA THR A 199 19.04 -3.04 -10.59
C THR A 199 17.51 -3.12 -10.65
N PHE A 200 16.87 -3.94 -9.83
CA PHE A 200 15.41 -4.10 -9.82
C PHE A 200 14.73 -3.40 -8.65
N SER A 201 13.49 -2.99 -8.92
CA SER A 201 12.49 -2.63 -7.91
C SER A 201 11.19 -3.34 -8.25
N ALA A 202 10.57 -4.00 -7.28
CA ALA A 202 9.30 -4.70 -7.47
C ALA A 202 8.32 -4.32 -6.37
N CYS A 203 7.05 -4.09 -6.74
CA CYS A 203 6.03 -3.71 -5.78
C CYS A 203 4.71 -4.44 -6.01
N ILE A 204 3.95 -4.63 -4.92
CA ILE A 204 2.55 -5.07 -4.93
C ILE A 204 1.78 -4.27 -3.88
N MET A 205 0.57 -3.88 -4.25
CA MET A 205 -0.49 -3.51 -3.33
C MET A 205 -1.69 -4.42 -3.61
N GLU A 206 -1.92 -5.37 -2.71
CA GLU A 206 -3.00 -6.35 -2.79
C GLU A 206 -3.95 -6.15 -1.61
N TYR A 207 -5.25 -6.15 -1.88
CA TYR A 207 -6.26 -6.19 -0.85
C TYR A 207 -7.38 -7.17 -1.18
N THR A 208 -7.98 -7.72 -0.13
CA THR A 208 -9.23 -8.48 -0.24
C THR A 208 -10.35 -7.63 0.32
N THR A 209 -11.41 -7.42 -0.45
CA THR A 209 -12.59 -6.68 0.02
C THR A 209 -13.30 -7.42 1.15
N PRO A 210 -14.13 -6.76 1.97
CA PRO A 210 -14.98 -7.44 2.94
C PRO A 210 -15.96 -8.44 2.28
N PRO A 211 -16.54 -9.36 3.07
CA PRO A 211 -17.54 -10.31 2.58
C PRO A 211 -18.75 -9.65 1.90
N SER A 212 -19.10 -8.41 2.27
CA SER A 212 -20.17 -7.65 1.63
C SER A 212 -19.94 -7.41 0.13
N TYR A 213 -18.68 -7.41 -0.32
CA TYR A 213 -18.28 -7.28 -1.72
C TYR A 213 -17.75 -8.61 -2.30
N GLY A 214 -18.12 -9.74 -1.68
CA GLY A 214 -17.79 -11.07 -2.17
C GLY A 214 -16.34 -11.50 -1.97
N SER A 215 -15.60 -10.86 -1.05
CA SER A 215 -14.18 -11.18 -0.78
C SER A 215 -13.31 -11.12 -2.03
N THR A 216 -13.58 -10.14 -2.89
CA THR A 216 -12.86 -9.90 -4.14
C THR A 216 -11.41 -9.51 -3.85
N VAL A 217 -10.46 -10.17 -4.51
CA VAL A 217 -9.05 -9.78 -4.46
C VAL A 217 -8.79 -8.73 -5.54
N VAL A 218 -8.22 -7.61 -5.12
CA VAL A 218 -7.69 -6.58 -6.01
C VAL A 218 -6.19 -6.55 -5.82
N ASN A 219 -5.45 -6.72 -6.91
CA ASN A 219 -4.00 -6.77 -6.87
C ASN A 219 -3.45 -5.85 -7.97
N VAL A 220 -2.61 -4.89 -7.58
CA VAL A 220 -1.86 -4.04 -8.50
C VAL A 220 -0.38 -4.14 -8.16
N GLY A 221 0.48 -4.26 -9.17
CA GLY A 221 1.91 -4.40 -8.95
C GLY A 221 2.72 -4.18 -10.22
N GLY A 222 4.04 -4.10 -10.05
CA GLY A 222 4.95 -3.92 -11.15
C GLY A 222 6.40 -4.19 -10.78
N ILE A 223 7.23 -4.35 -11.81
CA ILE A 223 8.66 -4.54 -11.73
C ILE A 223 9.32 -3.57 -12.70
N ALA A 224 10.23 -2.76 -12.18
CA ALA A 224 11.09 -1.90 -12.97
C ALA A 224 12.55 -2.35 -12.85
N LYS A 225 13.31 -2.12 -13.92
CA LYS A 225 14.75 -2.27 -13.97
C LYS A 225 15.34 -0.94 -14.41
N ASP A 226 16.13 -0.33 -13.54
CA ASP A 226 16.70 1.01 -13.75
C ASP A 226 15.62 2.05 -14.14
N SER A 227 15.58 2.47 -15.40
CA SER A 227 14.63 3.48 -15.93
C SER A 227 13.49 2.88 -16.75
N GLU A 228 13.35 1.56 -16.78
CA GLU A 228 12.36 0.84 -17.60
C GLU A 228 11.38 0.06 -16.72
N ILE A 229 10.08 0.12 -17.06
CA ILE A 229 9.06 -0.77 -16.50
C ILE A 229 9.11 -2.08 -17.30
N LEU A 230 9.57 -3.16 -16.69
CA LEU A 230 9.57 -4.49 -17.30
C LEU A 230 8.17 -5.11 -17.32
N TYR A 231 7.43 -4.87 -16.23
CA TYR A 231 6.08 -5.38 -16.04
C TYR A 231 5.28 -4.45 -15.14
N ALA A 232 4.02 -4.24 -15.47
CA ALA A 232 3.02 -3.69 -14.56
C ALA A 232 1.66 -4.29 -14.90
N GLY A 233 0.89 -4.64 -13.88
CA GLY A 233 -0.38 -5.34 -14.07
C GLY A 233 -1.01 -5.86 -12.79
N ALA A 234 -2.02 -6.67 -13.00
CA ALA A 234 -2.87 -7.25 -11.96
C ALA A 234 -2.78 -8.78 -11.73
N PRO A 235 -2.25 -9.61 -12.66
CA PRO A 235 -2.04 -11.04 -12.40
C PRO A 235 -0.82 -11.30 -11.50
N ASN A 236 -0.85 -10.74 -10.28
CA ASN A 236 0.13 -10.97 -9.23
C ASN A 236 -0.53 -11.71 -8.07
N SER A 237 0.28 -12.27 -7.18
CA SER A 237 -0.21 -12.92 -5.97
C SER A 237 0.80 -12.80 -4.83
N VAL A 238 0.30 -12.58 -3.62
CA VAL A 238 1.06 -12.75 -2.38
C VAL A 238 0.48 -13.92 -1.60
N THR A 239 1.29 -14.96 -1.37
CA THR A 239 0.89 -16.14 -0.58
C THR A 239 1.73 -16.20 0.69
N HIS A 240 1.09 -16.15 1.85
CA HIS A 240 1.73 -16.51 3.12
C HIS A 240 1.89 -18.03 3.14
N THR A 241 3.12 -18.51 2.96
CA THR A 241 3.41 -19.95 2.82
C THR A 241 3.60 -20.65 4.16
N ASP A 242 3.85 -19.87 5.21
CA ASP A 242 3.90 -20.32 6.59
C ASP A 242 3.47 -19.17 7.51
N PHE A 243 2.97 -19.51 8.70
CA PHE A 243 2.53 -18.54 9.70
C PHE A 243 2.61 -19.10 11.13
N THR A 244 2.65 -18.19 12.09
CA THR A 244 2.49 -18.49 13.51
C THR A 244 1.27 -17.77 14.06
N GLN A 245 0.66 -18.32 15.12
CA GLN A 245 -0.37 -17.61 15.86
C GLN A 245 0.28 -16.47 16.65
N ASP A 246 -0.27 -15.26 16.55
CA ASP A 246 0.15 -14.15 17.41
C ASP A 246 -0.25 -14.42 18.87
N SER A 247 0.63 -14.09 19.82
CA SER A 247 0.36 -14.28 21.25
C SER A 247 -0.57 -13.22 21.85
N GLU A 248 -0.74 -12.08 21.19
CA GLU A 248 -1.52 -10.93 21.70
C GLU A 248 -2.85 -10.72 20.97
N ASN A 249 -3.06 -11.41 19.85
CA ASN A 249 -4.30 -11.37 19.08
C ASN A 249 -4.51 -12.66 18.28
N ASP A 250 -5.66 -12.76 17.59
CA ASP A 250 -6.06 -13.98 16.89
C ASP A 250 -5.59 -14.05 15.42
N TRP A 251 -4.78 -13.10 14.93
CA TRP A 251 -4.34 -13.09 13.53
C TRP A 251 -3.17 -14.06 13.27
N PRO A 252 -3.11 -14.64 12.05
CA PRO A 252 -1.97 -15.44 11.62
C PRO A 252 -0.84 -14.53 11.18
N GLU A 253 0.20 -14.41 12.00
CA GLU A 253 1.43 -13.68 11.67
C GLU A 253 2.24 -14.47 10.62
N PRO A 254 2.46 -13.92 9.41
CA PRO A 254 3.22 -14.62 8.38
C PRO A 254 4.69 -14.83 8.78
N THR A 255 5.22 -16.02 8.54
CA THR A 255 6.64 -16.37 8.79
C THR A 255 7.41 -16.68 7.50
N ALA A 256 6.70 -16.95 6.40
CA ALA A 256 7.25 -17.11 5.06
C ALA A 256 6.26 -16.65 3.99
N VAL A 257 6.79 -16.26 2.83
CA VAL A 257 6.00 -15.74 1.72
C VAL A 257 6.48 -16.28 0.38
N LYS A 258 5.54 -16.39 -0.56
CA LYS A 258 5.79 -16.49 -2.00
C LYS A 258 5.05 -15.37 -2.71
N ILE A 259 5.78 -14.54 -3.43
CA ILE A 259 5.29 -13.40 -4.19
C ILE A 259 5.53 -13.68 -5.67
N VAL A 260 4.50 -13.54 -6.49
CA VAL A 260 4.55 -13.81 -7.93
C VAL A 260 3.98 -12.64 -8.71
N TRP A 261 4.68 -12.24 -9.77
CA TRP A 261 4.18 -11.35 -10.81
C TRP A 261 4.12 -12.15 -12.10
N SER A 262 2.97 -12.15 -12.79
CA SER A 262 2.82 -12.89 -14.04
C SER A 262 2.07 -12.06 -15.07
N GLY A 263 2.46 -12.18 -16.35
CA GLY A 263 1.76 -11.49 -17.43
C GLY A 263 2.62 -11.35 -18.66
N LYS A 264 2.69 -10.13 -19.19
CA LYS A 264 3.46 -9.81 -20.39
C LYS A 264 4.24 -8.52 -20.22
N THR A 265 5.38 -8.41 -20.88
CA THR A 265 6.13 -7.16 -21.01
C THR A 265 5.41 -6.18 -21.95
N ALA A 266 5.87 -4.93 -22.01
CA ALA A 266 5.38 -3.95 -22.98
C ALA A 266 5.50 -4.43 -24.44
N ALA A 267 6.52 -5.24 -24.76
CA ALA A 267 6.71 -5.85 -26.07
C ALA A 267 5.85 -7.12 -26.29
N GLY A 268 4.98 -7.49 -25.35
CA GLY A 268 4.08 -8.64 -25.45
C GLY A 268 4.72 -10.00 -25.16
N LYS A 269 5.98 -10.05 -24.71
CA LYS A 269 6.65 -11.30 -24.32
C LYS A 269 6.06 -11.83 -23.01
N PRO A 270 5.93 -13.15 -22.81
CA PRO A 270 5.60 -13.72 -21.50
C PRO A 270 6.55 -13.21 -20.41
N PHE A 271 5.99 -12.87 -19.26
CA PHE A 271 6.73 -12.37 -18.11
C PHE A 271 6.31 -13.12 -16.86
N GLU A 272 7.28 -13.59 -16.09
CA GLU A 272 7.08 -14.17 -14.76
C GLU A 272 8.20 -13.69 -13.83
N ALA A 273 7.86 -13.35 -12.59
CA ALA A 273 8.84 -13.10 -11.55
C ALA A 273 8.39 -13.70 -10.23
N THR A 274 9.34 -14.12 -9.40
CA THR A 274 9.07 -14.70 -8.08
C THR A 274 10.08 -14.23 -7.05
N VAL A 275 9.58 -13.86 -5.86
CA VAL A 275 10.36 -13.73 -4.62
C VAL A 275 9.76 -14.72 -3.62
N GLU A 276 10.58 -15.59 -3.04
CA GLU A 276 10.11 -16.62 -2.11
C GLU A 276 11.13 -16.83 -1.00
N GLY A 277 10.67 -16.90 0.24
CA GLY A 277 11.54 -17.12 1.38
C GLY A 277 10.89 -16.90 2.74
N SER A 278 11.67 -17.13 3.79
CA SER A 278 11.25 -16.80 5.16
C SER A 278 11.29 -15.29 5.37
N LEU A 279 10.28 -14.77 6.08
CA LEU A 279 10.24 -13.37 6.51
C LEU A 279 11.11 -13.10 7.74
N GLY A 280 11.56 -14.16 8.42
CA GLY A 280 12.24 -14.04 9.70
C GLY A 280 11.33 -13.47 10.78
N PRO A 281 11.89 -12.92 11.86
CA PRO A 281 11.09 -12.22 12.87
C PRO A 281 10.49 -10.95 12.27
N ARG A 282 9.24 -10.64 12.64
CA ARG A 282 8.63 -9.35 12.31
C ARG A 282 9.48 -8.19 12.85
N LEU A 283 9.43 -7.10 12.12
CA LEU A 283 10.05 -5.82 12.46
C LEU A 283 9.17 -5.04 13.45
N ASP A 284 7.87 -5.01 13.19
CA ASP A 284 6.88 -4.31 14.02
C ASP A 284 5.52 -5.00 13.95
N ARG A 285 4.68 -4.73 14.95
CA ARG A 285 3.26 -5.07 14.96
C ARG A 285 2.47 -3.88 15.49
N ILE A 286 1.81 -3.18 14.58
CA ILE A 286 1.07 -1.95 14.86
C ILE A 286 -0.38 -2.30 15.19
N ASP A 287 -0.84 -1.94 16.39
CA ASP A 287 -2.27 -1.91 16.74
C ASP A 287 -2.87 -0.64 16.16
N VAL A 288 -3.61 -0.76 15.05
CA VAL A 288 -4.18 0.41 14.37
C VAL A 288 -5.12 1.18 15.29
N MET A 289 -5.83 0.50 16.19
CA MET A 289 -6.74 1.16 17.14
C MET A 289 -6.01 1.88 18.27
N ALA A 290 -4.77 1.50 18.58
CA ALA A 290 -3.92 2.25 19.49
C ALA A 290 -3.50 3.61 18.88
N GLU A 291 -3.21 3.61 17.58
CA GLU A 291 -2.75 4.80 16.84
C GLU A 291 -3.86 5.80 16.49
N VAL A 292 -5.12 5.37 16.45
CA VAL A 292 -6.25 6.27 16.17
C VAL A 292 -6.43 7.29 17.31
N PRO A 293 -6.48 8.61 17.05
CA PRO A 293 -6.75 9.60 18.07
C PRO A 293 -8.10 9.39 18.77
N GLY A 294 -8.16 9.64 20.09
CA GLY A 294 -9.33 9.34 20.91
C GLY A 294 -10.66 9.94 20.43
N PHE A 295 -10.64 11.14 19.84
CA PHE A 295 -11.84 11.79 19.30
C PHE A 295 -12.38 11.13 18.01
N ILE A 296 -11.55 10.35 17.31
CA ILE A 296 -11.95 9.58 16.13
C ILE A 296 -12.50 8.20 16.54
N LYS A 297 -12.03 7.62 17.64
CA LYS A 297 -12.47 6.28 18.10
C LYS A 297 -14.00 6.16 18.29
N SER A 298 -14.68 7.24 18.66
CA SER A 298 -16.15 7.28 18.80
C SER A 298 -16.90 7.31 17.46
N LEU A 299 -16.25 7.74 16.37
CA LEU A 299 -16.83 7.90 15.03
C LEU A 299 -16.59 6.68 14.12
N VAL A 300 -15.57 5.88 14.43
CA VAL A 300 -15.24 4.66 13.67
C VAL A 300 -16.26 3.54 13.93
N GLY A 301 -17.09 3.67 14.97
CA GLY A 301 -17.99 2.61 15.42
C GLY A 301 -17.20 1.42 15.96
N SER A 302 -17.83 0.54 16.71
CA SER A 302 -17.21 -0.74 17.05
C SER A 302 -16.95 -1.50 15.75
N VAL A 303 -15.70 -1.50 15.24
CA VAL A 303 -15.27 -2.55 14.31
C VAL A 303 -15.52 -3.85 15.07
N ALA A 304 -16.53 -4.60 14.65
CA ALA A 304 -17.15 -5.62 15.47
C ALA A 304 -16.14 -6.73 15.79
N GLY A 305 -15.56 -6.69 16.99
CA GLY A 305 -14.75 -7.77 17.56
C GLY A 305 -13.35 -7.96 16.98
N THR A 306 -13.03 -7.43 15.79
CA THR A 306 -11.72 -7.58 15.17
C THR A 306 -10.83 -6.38 15.49
N ARG A 307 -9.68 -6.65 16.13
CA ARG A 307 -8.65 -5.63 16.37
C ARG A 307 -7.76 -5.55 15.13
N PRO A 308 -7.75 -4.45 14.37
CA PRO A 308 -6.91 -4.34 13.18
C PRO A 308 -5.43 -4.24 13.54
N TYR A 309 -4.60 -5.08 12.90
CA TYR A 309 -3.15 -5.08 13.08
C TYR A 309 -2.43 -5.01 11.73
N VAL A 310 -1.28 -4.33 11.74
CA VAL A 310 -0.31 -4.33 10.64
C VAL A 310 0.97 -5.00 11.13
N TYR A 311 1.37 -6.08 10.48
CA TYR A 311 2.65 -6.74 10.68
C TYR A 311 3.64 -6.23 9.63
N GLN A 312 4.81 -5.75 10.06
CA GLN A 312 5.85 -5.26 9.17
C GLN A 312 7.05 -6.20 9.20
N PHE A 313 7.67 -6.44 8.05
CA PHE A 313 8.79 -7.34 7.89
C PHE A 313 9.88 -6.73 7.02
N VAL A 314 11.13 -6.90 7.47
CA VAL A 314 12.33 -6.79 6.63
C VAL A 314 13.15 -8.04 6.90
N PRO A 315 13.14 -9.05 6.00
CA PRO A 315 13.89 -10.27 6.22
C PRO A 315 15.37 -9.96 6.46
N PRO A 316 16.03 -10.62 7.43
CA PRO A 316 17.43 -10.33 7.77
C PRO A 316 18.39 -10.75 6.65
N ASN A 317 17.99 -11.72 5.84
CA ASN A 317 18.70 -12.12 4.63
C ASN A 317 18.05 -11.45 3.43
N LYS A 318 18.87 -11.04 2.46
CA LYS A 318 18.38 -10.69 1.13
C LYS A 318 17.67 -11.90 0.53
N LEU A 319 16.62 -11.63 -0.23
CA LEU A 319 15.85 -12.64 -0.95
C LEU A 319 16.15 -12.51 -2.45
N PRO A 320 16.25 -13.62 -3.19
CA PRO A 320 16.39 -13.58 -4.63
C PRO A 320 15.06 -13.23 -5.29
N ILE A 321 15.05 -12.21 -6.15
CA ILE A 321 14.05 -12.09 -7.21
C ILE A 321 14.50 -12.90 -8.41
N ARG A 322 13.66 -13.83 -8.86
CA ARG A 322 13.86 -14.62 -10.09
C ARG A 322 12.93 -14.11 -11.16
N ILE A 323 13.44 -13.68 -12.30
CA ILE A 323 12.67 -13.06 -13.39
C ILE A 323 12.89 -13.89 -14.66
N LYS A 324 11.80 -14.18 -15.38
CA LYS A 324 11.79 -14.85 -16.67
C LYS A 324 11.07 -13.99 -17.70
N ILE A 325 11.72 -13.75 -18.84
CA ILE A 325 11.20 -12.95 -19.95
C ILE A 325 11.29 -13.75 -21.25
N GLY A 326 10.15 -14.14 -21.82
CA GLY A 326 10.14 -15.04 -22.97
C GLY A 326 10.68 -16.43 -22.62
N GLU A 327 11.34 -17.09 -23.57
CA GLU A 327 11.81 -18.47 -23.43
C GLU A 327 13.25 -18.58 -22.87
N ASP A 328 14.11 -17.60 -23.18
CA ASP A 328 15.56 -17.75 -22.97
C ASP A 328 16.14 -16.82 -21.89
N GLU A 329 15.43 -15.77 -21.46
CA GLU A 329 15.96 -14.79 -20.52
C GLU A 329 15.52 -15.12 -19.10
N GLU A 330 16.48 -15.52 -18.26
CA GLU A 330 16.30 -15.74 -16.83
C GLU A 330 17.34 -14.93 -16.04
N ILE A 331 16.86 -14.13 -15.09
CA ILE A 331 17.69 -13.26 -14.25
C ILE A 331 17.39 -13.58 -12.80
N THR A 332 18.42 -13.62 -11.96
CA THR A 332 18.27 -13.70 -10.50
C THR A 332 19.12 -12.63 -9.84
N GLU A 333 18.54 -11.83 -8.95
CA GLU A 333 19.26 -10.81 -8.19
C GLU A 333 18.79 -10.80 -6.73
N GLU A 334 19.73 -10.64 -5.80
CA GLU A 334 19.44 -10.54 -4.36
C GLU A 334 19.03 -9.11 -4.00
N GLY A 335 17.94 -8.97 -3.23
CA GLY A 335 17.45 -7.67 -2.80
C GLY A 335 16.83 -7.70 -1.41
N THR A 336 16.53 -6.50 -0.91
CA THR A 336 15.86 -6.28 0.36
C THR A 336 14.36 -6.24 0.12
N LEU A 337 13.61 -6.99 0.92
CA LEU A 337 12.15 -6.94 0.96
C LEU A 337 11.70 -6.10 2.16
N LEU A 338 10.84 -5.13 1.94
CA LEU A 338 9.94 -4.56 2.94
C LEU A 338 8.54 -5.07 2.63
N MET A 339 7.91 -5.74 3.60
CA MET A 339 6.57 -6.28 3.44
C MET A 339 5.69 -5.86 4.60
N GLU A 340 4.42 -5.57 4.32
CA GLU A 340 3.39 -5.42 5.34
C GLU A 340 2.24 -6.40 5.08
N ALA A 341 1.76 -7.03 6.15
CA ALA A 341 0.53 -7.83 6.15
C ALA A 341 -0.46 -7.18 7.12
N THR A 342 -1.59 -6.72 6.59
CA THR A 342 -2.63 -6.05 7.38
C THR A 342 -3.86 -6.91 7.49
N PHE A 343 -4.42 -7.00 8.69
CA PHE A 343 -5.67 -7.69 8.96
C PHE A 343 -6.66 -6.74 9.64
N ILE A 344 -7.90 -6.70 9.16
CA ILE A 344 -8.91 -5.71 9.56
C ILE A 344 -10.17 -6.40 10.10
N SER A 345 -10.76 -7.33 9.34
CA SER A 345 -12.08 -7.91 9.66
C SER A 345 -12.32 -9.29 9.08
#